data_AF-A0A7W6HGP0-F1
#
_entry.id   AF-A0A7W6HGP0-F1
#
_cell.length_a   1.000
_cell.length_b   1.000
_cell.length_c   1.000
_cell.angle_alpha   90.00
_cell.angle_beta   90.00
_cell.angle_gamma   90.00
#
_symmetry.space_group_name_H-M   'P 1'
#
loop_
_entity.id
_entity.type
_entity.pdbx_description
1 polymer ?
#
loop_
_entity_poly.entity_id
_entity_poly.type
_entity_poly.pdbx_seq_one_letter_code
_entity_poly.pdbx_strand_id
1 'polypeptide(L)'
;MKVFDFARGVILTTTSREEWADFQKAHALKLFHHVPTASSDLWESKEGLFRRDDMLPARPIVLLPTRTQELAYREFIRCYGGYIAAHRKPPRPDIILESYGEFFGVLSDDLRSHLRQWEQKIEDFSSRCAMVEGHLDVNVANLLYDGKIYVVDIADAGLAVPCLYDINNLALNEIYEGRDLSLLRALVSKSYADMLTSTVSGAIADFRSEDIRTSILINVVMRESSYVSKVLFKRPIRTRVANVRYGQFLRAMTEVDGSPAFGPHHDLETSPCIHAPNTGHDR
;
A
#
# COMPACT_ATOMS: atom_id res chain seq x y z
N MET A 1 -9.15 -2.04 -21.94
CA MET A 1 -10.07 -3.20 -21.84
C MET A 1 -9.31 -4.38 -21.26
N LYS A 2 -9.93 -5.15 -20.35
CA LYS A 2 -9.40 -6.39 -19.80
C LYS A 2 -10.40 -7.53 -20.05
N VAL A 3 -9.94 -8.65 -20.59
CA VAL A 3 -10.76 -9.82 -20.94
C VAL A 3 -10.20 -11.04 -20.22
N PHE A 4 -11.07 -11.79 -19.55
CA PHE A 4 -10.71 -13.01 -18.84
C PHE A 4 -11.14 -14.22 -19.67
N ASP A 5 -10.18 -14.95 -20.21
CA ASP A 5 -10.43 -16.21 -20.93
C ASP A 5 -10.15 -17.38 -19.98
N PHE A 6 -11.19 -17.76 -19.22
CA PHE A 6 -11.12 -18.86 -18.26
C PHE A 6 -10.86 -20.22 -18.92
N ALA A 7 -11.27 -20.40 -20.18
CA ALA A 7 -11.06 -21.66 -20.89
C ALA A 7 -9.59 -21.85 -21.26
N ARG A 8 -8.89 -20.77 -21.57
CA ARG A 8 -7.45 -20.77 -21.87
C ARG A 8 -6.57 -20.43 -20.66
N GLY A 9 -7.16 -20.01 -19.55
CA GLY A 9 -6.44 -19.61 -18.35
C GLY A 9 -5.58 -18.37 -18.54
N VAL A 10 -6.05 -17.38 -19.34
CA VAL A 10 -5.30 -16.16 -19.61
C VAL A 10 -6.15 -14.90 -19.43
N ILE A 11 -5.48 -13.79 -19.12
CA ILE A 11 -6.06 -12.46 -19.06
C ILE A 11 -5.44 -11.60 -20.15
N LEU A 12 -6.27 -11.02 -21.00
CA LEU A 12 -5.83 -10.12 -22.06
C LEU A 12 -6.14 -8.67 -21.66
N THR A 13 -5.11 -7.85 -21.56
CA THR A 13 -5.24 -6.42 -21.28
C THR A 13 -4.76 -5.64 -22.50
N THR A 14 -5.62 -4.81 -23.09
CA THR A 14 -5.19 -3.90 -24.17
C THR A 14 -4.04 -3.03 -23.69
N THR A 15 -3.01 -2.88 -24.51
CA THR A 15 -1.81 -2.12 -24.13
C THR A 15 -1.21 -1.38 -25.33
N SER A 16 -0.23 -0.53 -25.08
CA SER A 16 0.66 0.09 -26.07
C SER A 16 2.10 -0.40 -25.89
N ARG A 17 2.99 -0.08 -26.84
CA ARG A 17 4.41 -0.43 -26.71
C ARG A 17 5.09 0.29 -25.55
N GLU A 18 4.66 1.51 -25.24
CA GLU A 18 5.15 2.29 -24.10
C GLU A 18 4.73 1.66 -22.77
N GLU A 19 3.42 1.39 -22.61
CA GLU A 19 2.89 0.73 -21.41
C GLU A 19 3.49 -0.66 -21.19
N TRP A 20 3.73 -1.43 -22.27
CA TRP A 20 4.44 -2.71 -22.17
C TRP A 20 5.88 -2.55 -21.71
N ALA A 21 6.62 -1.56 -22.23
CA ALA A 21 7.99 -1.30 -21.80
C ALA A 21 8.07 -0.91 -20.32
N ASP A 22 7.13 -0.10 -19.84
CA ASP A 22 7.06 0.26 -18.42
C ASP A 22 6.65 -0.94 -17.54
N PHE A 23 5.68 -1.74 -18.00
CA PHE A 23 5.33 -2.99 -17.35
C PHE A 23 6.53 -3.94 -17.24
N GLN A 24 7.35 -4.09 -18.29
CA GLN A 24 8.53 -4.94 -18.26
C GLN A 24 9.58 -4.46 -17.25
N LYS A 25 9.76 -3.14 -17.10
CA LYS A 25 10.65 -2.58 -16.06
C LYS A 25 10.13 -2.93 -14.66
N ALA A 26 8.83 -2.78 -14.43
CA ALA A 26 8.21 -3.16 -13.16
C ALA A 26 8.33 -4.67 -12.91
N HIS A 27 7.99 -5.52 -13.89
CA HIS A 27 8.07 -6.98 -13.79
C HIS A 27 9.47 -7.49 -13.45
N ALA A 28 10.52 -6.80 -13.91
CA ALA A 28 11.92 -7.13 -13.64
C ALA A 28 12.41 -6.74 -12.23
N LEU A 29 11.58 -6.09 -11.40
CA LEU A 29 11.97 -5.71 -10.05
C LEU A 29 12.29 -6.92 -9.17
N LYS A 30 13.32 -6.78 -8.33
CA LYS A 30 13.75 -7.85 -7.40
C LYS A 30 12.64 -8.25 -6.42
N LEU A 31 11.72 -7.34 -6.11
CA LEU A 31 10.52 -7.63 -5.32
C LEU A 31 9.77 -8.86 -5.85
N PHE A 32 9.57 -8.96 -7.16
CA PHE A 32 8.75 -10.01 -7.76
C PHE A 32 9.44 -11.37 -7.87
N HIS A 33 10.72 -11.46 -7.53
CA HIS A 33 11.40 -12.73 -7.31
C HIS A 33 11.09 -13.32 -5.92
N HIS A 34 10.69 -12.49 -4.96
CA HIS A 34 10.33 -12.89 -3.61
C HIS A 34 8.82 -13.03 -3.41
N VAL A 35 8.05 -12.14 -4.03
CA VAL A 35 6.59 -12.18 -4.06
C VAL A 35 6.15 -12.31 -5.52
N PRO A 36 5.94 -13.54 -6.03
CA PRO A 36 5.75 -13.77 -7.45
C PRO A 36 4.50 -13.08 -8.00
N THR A 37 4.58 -12.73 -9.28
CA THR A 37 3.45 -12.23 -10.08
C THR A 37 3.23 -13.15 -11.28
N ALA A 38 2.17 -12.91 -12.05
CA ALA A 38 1.88 -13.71 -13.23
C ALA A 38 2.99 -13.56 -14.29
N SER A 39 3.23 -14.63 -15.06
CA SER A 39 3.99 -14.50 -16.30
C SER A 39 3.18 -13.66 -17.28
N SER A 40 3.88 -12.86 -18.07
CA SER A 40 3.25 -11.99 -19.05
C SER A 40 4.04 -11.95 -20.34
N ASP A 41 3.35 -11.87 -21.46
CA ASP A 41 3.95 -11.62 -22.77
C ASP A 41 3.13 -10.65 -23.62
N LEU A 42 3.78 -10.11 -24.66
CA LEU A 42 3.16 -9.19 -25.60
C LEU A 42 2.56 -9.97 -26.77
N TRP A 43 1.27 -9.78 -27.01
CA TRP A 43 0.55 -10.41 -28.10
C TRP A 43 0.01 -9.36 -29.07
N GLU A 44 0.42 -9.47 -30.34
CA GLU A 44 -0.02 -8.61 -31.43
C GLU A 44 -1.05 -9.35 -32.28
N SER A 45 -2.25 -8.78 -32.42
CA SER A 45 -3.34 -9.31 -33.23
C SER A 45 -3.86 -8.26 -34.21
N LYS A 46 -4.81 -8.63 -35.08
CA LYS A 46 -5.43 -7.67 -36.02
C LYS A 46 -6.25 -6.59 -35.31
N GLU A 47 -6.73 -6.90 -34.12
CA GLU A 47 -7.57 -6.07 -33.26
C GLU A 47 -6.75 -5.11 -32.39
N GLY A 48 -5.43 -5.30 -32.30
CA GLY A 48 -4.52 -4.42 -31.59
C GLY A 48 -3.43 -5.15 -30.81
N LEU A 49 -2.83 -4.43 -29.88
CA LEU A 49 -1.76 -4.91 -29.02
C LEU A 49 -2.30 -5.24 -27.63
N PHE A 50 -1.96 -6.42 -27.13
CA PHE A 50 -2.43 -6.93 -25.85
C PHE A 50 -1.25 -7.40 -25.01
N ARG A 51 -1.28 -7.07 -23.73
CA ARG A 51 -0.54 -7.83 -22.73
C ARG A 51 -1.37 -9.06 -22.39
N ARG A 52 -0.76 -10.24 -22.47
CA ARG A 52 -1.35 -11.50 -22.05
C ARG A 52 -0.69 -11.91 -20.74
N ASP A 53 -1.50 -12.07 -19.68
CA ASP A 53 -1.06 -12.52 -18.36
C ASP A 53 -1.63 -13.93 -18.11
N ASP A 54 -0.83 -14.82 -17.51
CA ASP A 54 -1.34 -16.11 -17.03
C ASP A 54 -2.36 -15.91 -15.89
N MET A 55 -3.46 -16.66 -15.89
CA MET A 55 -4.35 -16.70 -14.73
C MET A 55 -3.68 -17.44 -13.58
N LEU A 56 -3.49 -16.73 -12.47
CA LEU A 56 -3.00 -17.34 -11.24
C LEU A 56 -4.08 -18.25 -10.62
N PRO A 57 -3.70 -19.41 -10.05
CA PRO A 57 -4.64 -20.34 -9.40
C PRO A 57 -5.19 -19.81 -8.07
N ALA A 58 -4.61 -18.72 -7.56
CA ALA A 58 -4.90 -18.14 -6.26
C ALA A 58 -6.05 -17.13 -6.30
N ARG A 59 -6.73 -16.95 -5.15
CA ARG A 59 -7.85 -16.02 -5.02
C ARG A 59 -7.41 -14.73 -4.31
N PRO A 60 -8.00 -13.57 -4.64
CA PRO A 60 -7.79 -12.35 -3.87
C PRO A 60 -8.06 -12.60 -2.38
N ILE A 61 -7.15 -12.12 -1.51
CA ILE A 61 -7.21 -12.44 -0.08
C ILE A 61 -8.51 -11.94 0.56
N VAL A 62 -9.08 -10.83 0.09
CA VAL A 62 -10.37 -10.30 0.56
C VAL A 62 -11.52 -11.31 0.46
N LEU A 63 -11.45 -12.26 -0.47
CA LEU A 63 -12.49 -13.28 -0.67
C LEU A 63 -12.28 -14.53 0.19
N LEU A 64 -11.22 -14.58 0.98
CA LEU A 64 -10.88 -15.73 1.82
C LEU A 64 -11.48 -15.57 3.24
N PRO A 65 -11.69 -16.68 3.98
CA PRO A 65 -12.05 -16.60 5.39
C PRO A 65 -10.96 -15.90 6.22
N THR A 66 -11.32 -15.17 7.28
CA THR A 66 -10.41 -14.37 8.13
C THR A 66 -9.15 -15.13 8.55
N ARG A 67 -9.29 -16.37 9.02
CA ARG A 67 -8.14 -17.21 9.41
C ARG A 67 -7.17 -17.45 8.26
N THR A 68 -7.67 -17.61 7.03
CA THR A 68 -6.84 -17.79 5.84
C THR A 68 -6.20 -16.47 5.40
N GLN A 69 -6.89 -15.34 5.57
CA GLN A 69 -6.30 -14.02 5.35
C GLN A 69 -5.11 -13.77 6.27
N GLU A 70 -5.23 -14.10 7.56
CA GLU A 70 -4.11 -14.00 8.52
C GLU A 70 -2.89 -14.84 8.10
N LEU A 71 -3.11 -16.06 7.58
CA LEU A 71 -2.03 -16.88 7.04
C LEU A 71 -1.38 -16.22 5.82
N ALA A 72 -2.19 -15.66 4.91
CA ALA A 72 -1.70 -14.95 3.74
C ALA A 72 -0.88 -13.72 4.12
N TYR A 73 -1.31 -12.93 5.12
CA TYR A 73 -0.55 -11.78 5.62
C TYR A 73 0.79 -12.18 6.22
N ARG A 74 0.83 -13.24 7.03
CA ARG A 74 2.08 -13.76 7.60
C ARG A 74 3.03 -14.23 6.50
N GLU A 75 2.51 -14.91 5.48
CA GLU A 75 3.32 -15.36 4.34
C GLU A 75 3.84 -14.18 3.51
N PHE A 76 3.00 -13.16 3.27
CA PHE A 76 3.44 -11.93 2.61
C PHE A 76 4.56 -11.24 3.38
N ILE A 77 4.38 -11.01 4.69
CA ILE A 77 5.40 -10.39 5.56
C ILE A 77 6.70 -11.21 5.52
N ARG A 78 6.61 -12.53 5.56
CA ARG A 78 7.79 -13.42 5.48
C ARG A 78 8.53 -13.28 4.15
N CYS A 79 7.82 -13.35 3.02
CA CYS A 79 8.42 -13.21 1.69
C CYS A 79 9.01 -11.82 1.47
N TYR A 80 8.24 -10.77 1.83
CA TYR A 80 8.67 -9.38 1.72
C TYR A 80 9.84 -9.06 2.65
N GLY A 81 9.87 -9.67 3.84
CA GLY A 81 11.01 -9.64 4.74
C GLY A 81 12.31 -10.15 4.13
N GLY A 82 12.23 -11.28 3.42
CA GLY A 82 13.37 -11.80 2.66
C GLY A 82 13.85 -10.83 1.58
N TYR A 83 12.92 -10.14 0.91
CA TYR A 83 13.23 -9.09 -0.07
C TYR A 83 13.92 -7.89 0.57
N ILE A 84 13.38 -7.35 1.66
CA ILE A 84 13.98 -6.25 2.43
C ILE A 84 15.40 -6.61 2.85
N ALA A 85 15.60 -7.80 3.42
CA ALA A 85 16.91 -8.25 3.88
C ALA A 85 17.94 -8.34 2.75
N ALA A 86 17.53 -8.72 1.54
CA ALA A 86 18.43 -8.87 0.39
C ALA A 86 18.68 -7.56 -0.38
N HIS A 87 17.71 -6.64 -0.39
CA HIS A 87 17.69 -5.53 -1.37
C HIS A 87 17.51 -4.13 -0.76
N ARG A 88 17.54 -4.01 0.57
CA ARG A 88 17.50 -2.70 1.24
C ARG A 88 18.58 -1.73 0.73
N LYS A 89 18.18 -0.48 0.56
CA LYS A 89 19.04 0.67 0.24
C LYS A 89 19.16 1.56 1.49
N PRO A 90 20.21 2.40 1.61
CA PRO A 90 20.37 3.29 2.76
C PRO A 90 19.14 4.19 3.01
N PRO A 91 18.92 4.63 4.26
CA PRO A 91 17.87 5.58 4.60
C PRO A 91 17.91 6.85 3.77
N ARG A 92 16.73 7.41 3.48
CA ARG A 92 16.53 8.67 2.76
C ARG A 92 15.57 9.59 3.52
N PRO A 93 16.03 10.14 4.67
CA PRO A 93 15.19 11.00 5.50
C PRO A 93 14.72 12.24 4.75
N ASP A 94 15.51 12.75 3.81
CA ASP A 94 15.15 13.89 2.96
C ASP A 94 13.82 13.69 2.23
N ILE A 95 13.60 12.52 1.64
CA ILE A 95 12.36 12.19 0.92
C ILE A 95 11.16 12.17 1.89
N ILE A 96 11.33 11.54 3.06
CA ILE A 96 10.26 11.39 4.04
C ILE A 96 9.89 12.74 4.66
N LEU A 97 10.88 13.57 4.98
CA LEU A 97 10.69 14.88 5.58
C LEU A 97 10.12 15.91 4.58
N GLU A 98 10.49 15.82 3.31
CA GLU A 98 9.83 16.60 2.24
C GLU A 98 8.35 16.21 2.11
N SER A 99 8.04 14.92 2.03
CA SER A 99 6.66 14.43 2.04
C SER A 99 5.87 14.90 3.28
N TYR A 100 6.51 14.90 4.46
CA TYR A 100 5.92 15.43 5.69
C TYR A 100 5.60 16.92 5.56
N GLY A 101 6.53 17.74 5.06
CA GLY A 101 6.32 19.17 4.88
C GLY A 101 5.18 19.49 3.91
N GLU A 102 5.12 18.77 2.77
CA GLU A 102 4.03 18.87 1.80
C GLU A 102 2.68 18.54 2.45
N PHE A 103 2.60 17.41 3.14
CA PHE A 103 1.38 16.94 3.78
C PHE A 103 0.94 17.89 4.91
N PHE A 104 1.89 18.31 5.76
CA PHE A 104 1.64 19.26 6.83
C PHE A 104 1.08 20.58 6.29
N GLY A 105 1.63 21.08 5.18
CA GLY A 105 1.21 22.34 4.55
C GLY A 105 -0.25 22.37 4.06
N VAL A 106 -0.86 21.20 3.84
CA VAL A 106 -2.24 21.09 3.33
C VAL A 106 -3.27 20.68 4.39
N LEU A 107 -2.86 20.44 5.63
CA LEU A 107 -3.77 20.09 6.73
C LEU A 107 -4.41 21.32 7.39
N SER A 108 -5.59 21.16 7.98
CA SER A 108 -6.22 22.14 8.86
C SER A 108 -5.38 22.39 10.11
N ASP A 109 -5.60 23.51 10.80
CA ASP A 109 -4.84 23.87 12.01
C ASP A 109 -4.95 22.82 13.12
N ASP A 110 -6.14 22.27 13.34
CA ASP A 110 -6.37 21.22 14.34
C ASP A 110 -5.55 19.98 14.02
N LEU A 111 -5.60 19.51 12.77
CA LEU A 111 -4.87 18.32 12.34
C LEU A 111 -3.35 18.56 12.31
N ARG A 112 -2.90 19.75 11.93
CA ARG A 112 -1.48 20.15 12.00
C ARG A 112 -0.95 20.08 13.43
N SER A 113 -1.74 20.52 14.40
CA SER A 113 -1.36 20.49 15.82
C SER A 113 -1.17 19.06 16.33
N HIS A 114 -1.98 18.10 15.87
CA HIS A 114 -1.78 16.68 16.14
C HIS A 114 -0.53 16.13 15.45
N LEU A 115 -0.35 16.42 14.15
CA LEU A 115 0.77 15.90 13.37
C LEU A 115 2.12 16.39 13.89
N ARG A 116 2.20 17.64 14.37
CA ARG A 116 3.44 18.22 14.92
C ARG A 116 4.00 17.43 16.11
N GLN A 117 3.16 16.75 16.88
CA GLN A 117 3.59 15.92 18.01
C GLN A 117 4.42 14.70 17.56
N TRP A 118 4.38 14.36 16.28
CA TRP A 118 5.10 13.23 15.68
C TRP A 118 6.41 13.64 15.00
N GLU A 119 6.68 14.93 14.84
CA GLU A 119 7.79 15.44 14.02
C GLU A 119 9.14 14.82 14.41
N GLN A 120 9.52 14.89 15.68
CA GLN A 120 10.77 14.29 16.17
C GLN A 120 10.83 12.77 15.99
N LYS A 121 9.69 12.08 16.11
CA LYS A 121 9.62 10.62 15.92
C LYS A 121 9.77 10.25 14.44
N ILE A 122 9.17 11.04 13.55
CA ILE A 122 9.30 10.87 12.10
C ILE A 122 10.74 11.12 11.69
N GLU A 123 11.37 12.19 12.18
CA GLU A 123 12.78 12.49 11.93
C GLU A 123 13.70 11.34 12.39
N ASP A 124 13.58 10.92 13.66
CA ASP A 124 14.34 9.80 14.22
C ASP A 124 14.16 8.51 13.39
N PHE A 125 12.92 8.10 13.13
CA PHE A 125 12.64 6.90 12.36
C PHE A 125 13.17 6.99 10.92
N SER A 126 12.98 8.14 10.26
CA SER A 126 13.39 8.37 8.88
C SER A 126 14.91 8.26 8.69
N SER A 127 15.70 8.62 9.72
CA SER A 127 17.15 8.52 9.70
C SER A 127 17.67 7.07 9.77
N ARG A 128 16.85 6.15 10.29
CA ARG A 128 17.20 4.74 10.54
C ARG A 128 16.56 3.77 9.57
N CYS A 129 15.43 4.14 8.95
CA CYS A 129 14.63 3.26 8.12
C CYS A 129 15.20 3.14 6.70
N ALA A 130 15.61 1.94 6.31
CA ALA A 130 16.05 1.67 4.95
C ALA A 130 14.93 1.85 3.91
N MET A 131 15.36 2.06 2.67
CA MET A 131 14.46 2.17 1.52
C MET A 131 14.47 0.88 0.69
N VAL A 132 13.37 0.58 0.00
CA VAL A 132 13.25 -0.51 -0.97
C VAL A 132 12.41 -0.04 -2.17
N GLU A 133 12.57 -0.67 -3.32
CA GLU A 133 11.63 -0.46 -4.43
C GLU A 133 10.31 -1.16 -4.08
N GLY A 134 9.25 -0.38 -3.94
CA GLY A 134 7.94 -0.88 -3.51
C GLY A 134 7.00 -1.19 -4.67
N HIS A 135 5.96 -1.96 -4.38
CA HIS A 135 4.82 -2.14 -5.27
C HIS A 135 3.89 -0.91 -5.28
N LEU A 136 3.86 -0.15 -4.19
CA LEU A 136 3.13 1.11 -3.98
C LEU A 136 1.61 0.97 -3.81
N ASP A 137 0.97 0.03 -4.51
CA ASP A 137 -0.47 -0.24 -4.37
C ASP A 137 -0.78 -1.65 -3.85
N VAL A 138 -0.04 -2.11 -2.83
CA VAL A 138 -0.40 -3.37 -2.17
C VAL A 138 -1.69 -3.17 -1.37
N ASN A 139 -2.73 -3.89 -1.78
CA ASN A 139 -4.05 -3.91 -1.17
C ASN A 139 -4.61 -5.34 -1.18
N VAL A 140 -5.73 -5.56 -0.49
CA VAL A 140 -6.33 -6.90 -0.33
C VAL A 140 -6.94 -7.49 -1.60
N ALA A 141 -7.09 -6.70 -2.67
CA ALA A 141 -7.48 -7.19 -3.99
C ALA A 141 -6.26 -7.58 -4.84
N ASN A 142 -5.11 -6.92 -4.62
CA ASN A 142 -3.87 -7.15 -5.36
C ASN A 142 -3.01 -8.29 -4.78
N LEU A 143 -3.30 -8.75 -3.57
CA LEU A 143 -2.72 -9.97 -3.00
C LEU A 143 -3.61 -11.18 -3.24
N LEU A 144 -3.01 -12.26 -3.77
CA LEU A 144 -3.68 -13.52 -4.03
C LEU A 144 -3.03 -14.64 -3.21
N TYR A 145 -3.85 -15.55 -2.69
CA TYR A 145 -3.36 -16.66 -1.86
C TYR A 145 -4.07 -18.00 -2.13
N ASP A 146 -3.28 -19.06 -2.23
CA ASP A 146 -3.71 -20.48 -2.32
C ASP A 146 -2.88 -21.43 -1.42
N GLY A 147 -2.10 -20.86 -0.49
CA GLY A 147 -0.99 -21.54 0.17
C GLY A 147 0.36 -20.98 -0.25
N LYS A 148 0.42 -20.30 -1.40
CA LYS A 148 1.50 -19.39 -1.79
C LYS A 148 0.93 -17.99 -1.98
N ILE A 149 1.75 -16.97 -1.69
CA ILE A 149 1.39 -15.58 -1.90
C ILE A 149 1.81 -15.13 -3.30
N TYR A 150 0.92 -14.42 -3.99
CA TYR A 150 1.19 -13.75 -5.25
C TYR A 150 0.73 -12.29 -5.19
N VAL A 151 1.30 -11.47 -6.05
CA VAL A 151 0.90 -10.07 -6.22
C VAL A 151 0.54 -9.79 -7.69
N VAL A 152 -0.48 -8.98 -7.91
CA VAL A 152 -0.90 -8.50 -9.23
C VAL A 152 -0.99 -6.97 -9.23
N ASP A 153 -1.21 -6.40 -10.41
CA ASP A 153 -1.32 -4.95 -10.62
C ASP A 153 -0.02 -4.18 -10.32
N ILE A 154 1.06 -4.69 -10.88
CA ILE A 154 2.42 -4.22 -10.62
C ILE A 154 2.82 -2.94 -11.36
N ALA A 155 1.90 -2.30 -12.09
CA ALA A 155 2.24 -1.23 -13.03
C ALA A 155 2.84 0.01 -12.34
N ASP A 156 2.48 0.24 -11.07
CA ASP A 156 2.96 1.38 -10.28
C ASP A 156 4.24 1.06 -9.48
N ALA A 157 4.79 -0.15 -9.60
CA ALA A 157 5.93 -0.58 -8.82
C ALA A 157 7.25 0.09 -9.27
N GLY A 158 8.22 0.18 -8.33
CA GLY A 158 9.60 0.55 -8.63
C GLY A 158 10.08 1.85 -7.97
N LEU A 159 9.18 2.61 -7.35
CA LEU A 159 9.58 3.78 -6.56
C LEU A 159 10.23 3.34 -5.24
N ALA A 160 11.35 3.98 -4.89
CA ALA A 160 12.00 3.74 -3.60
C ALA A 160 11.17 4.35 -2.46
N VAL A 161 10.72 3.51 -1.53
CA VAL A 161 9.88 3.87 -0.37
C VAL A 161 10.44 3.24 0.91
N PRO A 162 10.05 3.70 2.10
CA PRO A 162 10.45 3.08 3.37
C PRO A 162 10.15 1.58 3.35
N CYS A 163 11.01 0.77 3.94
CA CYS A 163 10.92 -0.69 3.82
C CYS A 163 9.65 -1.32 4.39
N LEU A 164 8.84 -0.60 5.17
CA LEU A 164 7.55 -1.06 5.66
C LEU A 164 6.35 -0.56 4.83
N TYR A 165 6.57 0.23 3.79
CA TYR A 165 5.51 0.93 3.04
C TYR A 165 4.44 -0.02 2.52
N ASP A 166 4.80 -1.08 1.80
CA ASP A 166 3.81 -2.00 1.20
C ASP A 166 3.05 -2.82 2.25
N ILE A 167 3.71 -3.19 3.36
CA ILE A 167 3.07 -3.87 4.50
C ILE A 167 2.06 -2.94 5.15
N ASN A 168 2.45 -1.69 5.41
CA ASN A 168 1.59 -0.69 6.02
C ASN A 168 0.42 -0.31 5.10
N ASN A 169 0.62 -0.33 3.77
CA ASN A 169 -0.41 0.06 2.82
C ASN A 169 -1.60 -0.90 2.86
N LEU A 170 -1.37 -2.19 3.15
CA LEU A 170 -2.45 -3.15 3.39
C LEU A 170 -3.37 -2.71 4.53
N ALA A 171 -2.82 -2.28 5.67
CA ALA A 171 -3.61 -1.80 6.79
C ALA A 171 -4.24 -0.43 6.53
N LEU A 172 -3.57 0.46 5.80
CA LEU A 172 -4.14 1.75 5.42
C LEU A 172 -5.38 1.61 4.52
N ASN A 173 -5.43 0.58 3.67
CA ASN A 173 -6.62 0.32 2.86
C ASN A 173 -7.84 -0.07 3.71
N GLU A 174 -7.66 -0.74 4.87
CA GLU A 174 -8.78 -0.97 5.80
C GLU A 174 -9.36 0.36 6.30
N ILE A 175 -8.48 1.32 6.65
CA ILE A 175 -8.87 2.65 7.15
C ILE A 175 -9.64 3.45 6.07
N TYR A 176 -9.09 3.51 4.86
CA TYR A 176 -9.63 4.39 3.81
C TYR A 176 -10.91 3.84 3.18
N GLU A 177 -11.07 2.51 3.18
CA GLU A 177 -12.26 1.86 2.65
C GLU A 177 -13.33 1.61 3.72
N GLY A 178 -13.09 2.00 4.98
CA GLY A 178 -14.03 1.83 6.08
C GLY A 178 -14.34 0.36 6.39
N ARG A 179 -13.32 -0.50 6.26
CA ARG A 179 -13.44 -1.94 6.51
C ARG A 179 -13.14 -2.27 7.97
N ASP A 180 -13.30 -3.55 8.32
CA ASP A 180 -12.80 -4.09 9.59
C ASP A 180 -11.30 -3.80 9.73
N LEU A 181 -10.87 -3.25 10.88
CA LEU A 181 -9.49 -2.88 11.18
C LEU A 181 -8.64 -4.08 11.66
N SER A 182 -9.00 -5.31 11.30
CA SER A 182 -8.38 -6.54 11.77
C SER A 182 -6.87 -6.59 11.50
N LEU A 183 -6.42 -6.16 10.32
CA LEU A 183 -5.00 -6.12 9.98
C LEU A 183 -4.29 -4.98 10.71
N LEU A 184 -4.91 -3.80 10.80
CA LEU A 184 -4.34 -2.71 11.59
C LEU A 184 -4.15 -3.12 13.06
N ARG A 185 -5.17 -3.76 13.68
CA ARG A 185 -5.10 -4.33 15.03
C ARG A 185 -4.02 -5.39 15.12
N ALA A 186 -3.88 -6.24 14.11
CA ALA A 186 -2.83 -7.24 14.06
C ALA A 186 -1.45 -6.55 14.04
N LEU A 187 -1.16 -5.63 13.12
CA LEU A 187 0.15 -4.98 12.99
C LEU A 187 0.64 -4.33 14.30
N VAL A 188 -0.26 -3.71 15.06
CA VAL A 188 0.10 -3.08 16.34
C VAL A 188 -0.01 -4.01 17.56
N SER A 189 -0.52 -5.24 17.37
CA SER A 189 -0.54 -6.26 18.42
C SER A 189 0.87 -6.77 18.72
N LYS A 190 1.12 -7.19 19.96
CA LYS A 190 2.45 -7.67 20.38
C LYS A 190 2.98 -8.82 19.52
N SER A 191 2.14 -9.81 19.19
CA SER A 191 2.58 -11.00 18.44
C SER A 191 3.06 -10.68 17.03
N TYR A 192 2.38 -9.78 16.33
CA TYR A 192 2.79 -9.34 14.98
C TYR A 192 3.90 -8.30 15.05
N ALA A 193 3.91 -7.45 16.07
CA ALA A 193 5.02 -6.54 16.34
C ALA A 193 6.33 -7.31 16.51
N ASP A 194 6.33 -8.43 17.24
CA ASP A 194 7.51 -9.29 17.40
C ASP A 194 7.95 -9.91 16.06
N MET A 195 7.00 -10.40 15.25
CA MET A 195 7.29 -10.91 13.91
C MET A 195 7.88 -9.84 13.00
N LEU A 196 7.28 -8.65 12.95
CA LEU A 196 7.75 -7.54 12.15
C LEU A 196 9.13 -7.09 12.61
N THR A 197 9.34 -6.95 13.93
CA THR A 197 10.62 -6.59 14.53
C THR A 197 11.72 -7.54 14.07
N SER A 198 11.50 -8.85 14.18
CA SER A 198 12.44 -9.85 13.68
C SER A 198 12.71 -9.68 12.18
N THR A 199 11.64 -9.46 11.40
CA THR A 199 11.68 -9.35 9.94
C THR A 199 12.46 -8.12 9.44
N VAL A 200 12.35 -6.99 10.13
CA VAL A 200 12.94 -5.70 9.67
C VAL A 200 14.12 -5.23 10.51
N SER A 201 14.53 -5.98 11.53
CA SER A 201 15.69 -5.65 12.39
C SER A 201 16.99 -5.38 11.62
N GLY A 202 17.18 -6.04 10.48
CA GLY A 202 18.34 -5.79 9.60
C GLY A 202 18.21 -4.56 8.70
N ALA A 203 17.03 -3.97 8.58
CA ALA A 203 16.69 -2.86 7.69
C ALA A 203 16.30 -1.57 8.40
N ILE A 204 15.98 -1.63 9.69
CA ILE A 204 15.74 -0.46 10.51
C ILE A 204 16.64 -0.57 11.73
N ALA A 205 17.66 0.29 11.81
CA ALA A 205 18.58 0.31 12.95
C ALA A 205 17.80 0.58 14.24
N ASP A 206 18.08 -0.18 15.30
CA ASP A 206 17.45 -0.03 16.63
C ASP A 206 15.92 0.04 16.61
N PHE A 207 15.27 -0.82 15.82
CA PHE A 207 13.80 -0.84 15.69
C PHE A 207 13.09 -1.06 17.02
N ARG A 208 12.10 -0.21 17.30
CA ARG A 208 11.34 -0.20 18.56
C ARG A 208 9.86 -0.49 18.33
N SER A 209 9.15 -0.98 19.34
CA SER A 209 7.72 -1.30 19.20
C SER A 209 6.86 -0.10 18.81
N GLU A 210 7.23 1.10 19.26
CA GLU A 210 6.58 2.37 18.93
C GLU A 210 6.82 2.81 17.49
N ASP A 211 7.89 2.33 16.84
CA ASP A 211 8.23 2.66 15.46
C ASP A 211 7.16 2.14 14.48
N ILE A 212 6.40 1.10 14.85
CA ILE A 212 5.29 0.57 14.04
C ILE A 212 4.28 1.68 13.75
N ARG A 213 3.83 2.41 14.79
CA ARG A 213 2.86 3.50 14.64
C ARG A 213 3.44 4.64 13.79
N THR A 214 4.69 5.01 14.06
CA THR A 214 5.40 6.02 13.27
C THR A 214 5.49 5.61 11.80
N SER A 215 5.77 4.34 11.51
CA SER A 215 5.88 3.83 10.14
C SER A 215 4.54 3.85 9.38
N ILE A 216 3.42 3.56 10.06
CA ILE A 216 2.08 3.63 9.48
C ILE A 216 1.74 5.11 9.18
N LEU A 217 2.05 6.01 10.12
CA LEU A 217 1.88 7.46 9.90
C LEU A 217 2.72 7.96 8.72
N ILE A 218 3.98 7.56 8.63
CA ILE A 218 4.85 7.88 7.49
C ILE A 218 4.24 7.36 6.20
N ASN A 219 3.61 6.18 6.22
CA ASN A 219 2.94 5.65 5.03
C ASN A 219 1.72 6.51 4.63
N VAL A 220 0.93 7.03 5.57
CA VAL A 220 -0.13 8.03 5.29
C VAL A 220 0.49 9.27 4.63
N VAL A 221 1.50 9.86 5.27
CA VAL A 221 2.19 11.06 4.79
C VAL A 221 2.72 10.86 3.37
N MET A 222 3.42 9.74 3.13
CA MET A 222 4.06 9.49 1.84
C MET A 222 3.04 9.16 0.75
N ARG A 223 2.03 8.31 1.03
CA ARG A 223 0.96 8.01 0.06
C ARG A 223 0.24 9.27 -0.38
N GLU A 224 0.08 10.20 0.55
CA GLU A 224 -0.50 11.52 0.33
C GLU A 224 0.54 12.61 -0.01
N SER A 225 1.74 12.28 -0.45
CA SER A 225 2.74 13.25 -0.90
C SER A 225 2.87 13.26 -2.42
N SER A 226 3.42 14.33 -2.98
CA SER A 226 3.68 14.45 -4.41
C SER A 226 4.65 13.37 -4.90
N TYR A 227 5.57 12.92 -4.03
CA TYR A 227 6.54 11.88 -4.33
C TYR A 227 5.87 10.55 -4.77
N VAL A 228 4.88 10.08 -4.02
CA VAL A 228 4.16 8.83 -4.36
C VAL A 228 2.96 9.09 -5.27
N SER A 229 2.17 10.13 -5.00
CA SER A 229 0.93 10.39 -5.75
C SER A 229 1.14 10.71 -7.24
N LYS A 230 2.31 11.25 -7.62
CA LYS A 230 2.66 11.40 -9.04
C LYS A 230 2.76 10.06 -9.77
N VAL A 231 3.21 9.01 -9.08
CA VAL A 231 3.26 7.65 -9.61
C VAL A 231 1.85 7.04 -9.60
N LEU A 232 1.22 6.95 -8.42
CA LEU A 232 -0.07 6.27 -8.24
C LEU A 232 -1.26 6.95 -8.94
N PHE A 233 -1.33 8.28 -8.90
CA PHE A 233 -2.55 9.02 -9.26
C PHE A 233 -2.32 10.01 -10.41
N LYS A 234 -1.06 10.19 -10.86
CA LYS A 234 -0.66 11.15 -11.90
C LYS A 234 -1.15 12.58 -11.64
N ARG A 235 -1.46 12.92 -10.39
CA ARG A 235 -2.13 14.16 -9.97
C ARG A 235 -1.69 14.57 -8.58
N PRO A 236 -1.65 15.89 -8.30
CA PRO A 236 -1.35 16.39 -6.96
C PRO A 236 -2.51 16.12 -5.99
N ILE A 237 -2.14 16.10 -4.71
CA ILE A 237 -3.01 15.88 -3.57
C ILE A 237 -3.98 17.05 -3.42
N ARG A 238 -5.24 16.75 -3.11
CA ARG A 238 -6.22 17.78 -2.76
C ARG A 238 -6.27 17.95 -1.25
N THR A 239 -6.21 19.19 -0.76
CA THR A 239 -6.37 19.57 0.66
C THR A 239 -7.47 18.78 1.35
N ARG A 240 -8.67 18.71 0.75
CA ARG A 240 -9.81 17.97 1.32
C ARG A 240 -9.51 16.47 1.52
N VAL A 241 -8.82 15.83 0.59
CA VAL A 241 -8.50 14.40 0.66
C VAL A 241 -7.50 14.13 1.79
N ALA A 242 -6.45 14.95 1.90
CA ALA A 242 -5.46 14.84 2.96
C ALA A 242 -6.09 14.97 4.36
N ASN A 243 -6.96 15.97 4.55
CA ASN A 243 -7.66 16.19 5.83
C ASN A 243 -8.56 15.00 6.20
N VAL A 244 -9.35 14.49 5.25
CA VAL A 244 -10.24 13.34 5.49
C VAL A 244 -9.43 12.09 5.84
N ARG A 245 -8.40 11.76 5.05
CA ARG A 245 -7.58 10.57 5.26
C ARG A 245 -6.80 10.61 6.56
N TYR A 246 -6.25 11.77 6.94
CA TYR A 246 -5.58 11.92 8.22
C TYR A 246 -6.56 11.81 9.40
N GLY A 247 -7.74 12.44 9.29
CA GLY A 247 -8.79 12.29 10.30
C GLY A 247 -9.27 10.85 10.46
N GLN A 248 -9.41 10.09 9.36
CA GLN A 248 -9.71 8.66 9.39
C GLN A 248 -8.60 7.87 10.09
N PHE A 249 -7.34 8.16 9.76
CA PHE A 249 -6.18 7.54 10.42
C PHE A 249 -6.20 7.78 11.93
N LEU A 250 -6.38 9.02 12.39
CA LEU A 250 -6.43 9.33 13.83
C LEU A 250 -7.55 8.58 14.56
N ARG A 251 -8.75 8.50 13.95
CA ARG A 251 -9.87 7.73 14.52
C ARG A 251 -9.54 6.25 14.63
N ALA A 252 -9.02 5.65 13.55
CA ALA A 252 -8.65 4.24 13.51
C ALA A 252 -7.57 3.91 14.56
N MET A 253 -6.52 4.73 14.65
CA MET A 253 -5.47 4.53 15.67
C MET A 253 -6.02 4.62 17.09
N THR A 254 -6.95 5.54 17.34
CA THR A 254 -7.57 5.68 18.67
C THR A 254 -8.45 4.47 19.03
N GLU A 255 -9.22 3.96 18.06
CA GLU A 255 -10.05 2.77 18.22
C GLU A 255 -9.22 1.52 18.55
N VAL A 256 -8.06 1.40 17.91
CA VAL A 256 -7.15 0.27 18.11
C VAL A 256 -6.40 0.38 19.44
N ASP A 257 -6.04 1.59 19.87
CA ASP A 257 -5.36 1.83 21.15
C ASP A 257 -6.30 1.72 22.38
N GLY A 258 -7.61 1.63 22.18
CA GLY A 258 -8.61 1.54 23.26
C GLY A 258 -8.70 2.80 24.13
N SER A 259 -8.13 3.91 23.66
CA SER A 259 -8.26 5.23 24.30
C SER A 259 -9.57 5.90 23.84
N PRO A 260 -10.28 6.65 24.71
CA PRO A 260 -11.46 7.36 24.28
C PRO A 260 -11.09 8.38 23.19
N ALA A 261 -11.64 8.17 21.99
CA ALA A 261 -11.55 9.12 20.90
C ALA A 261 -12.19 10.45 21.32
N PHE A 262 -11.59 11.54 20.87
CA PHE A 262 -12.21 12.83 20.55
C PHE A 262 -13.58 13.08 21.21
N GLY A 263 -13.62 14.06 22.11
CA GLY A 263 -14.87 14.63 22.59
C GLY A 263 -15.83 15.02 21.44
N PRO A 264 -17.14 15.12 21.74
CA PRO A 264 -18.20 15.01 20.75
C PRO A 264 -18.14 16.06 19.64
N HIS A 265 -18.39 15.58 18.42
CA HIS A 265 -18.93 16.27 17.25
C HIS A 265 -18.23 17.54 16.71
N HIS A 266 -17.56 17.35 15.57
CA HIS A 266 -17.90 18.16 14.40
C HIS A 266 -18.23 17.23 13.25
N ASP A 267 -19.50 17.26 12.82
CA ASP A 267 -20.02 16.51 11.70
C ASP A 267 -19.24 16.87 10.43
N LEU A 268 -18.27 16.03 10.06
CA LEU A 268 -17.82 15.95 8.69
C LEU A 268 -18.90 15.18 7.94
N GLU A 269 -19.82 15.96 7.36
CA GLU A 269 -20.87 15.48 6.46
C GLU A 269 -20.38 14.31 5.61
N THR A 270 -21.06 13.19 5.77
CA THR A 270 -20.95 12.03 4.89
C THR A 270 -21.22 12.49 3.46
N SER A 271 -20.18 12.75 2.68
CA SER A 271 -20.34 12.90 1.24
C SER A 271 -20.73 11.54 0.66
N PRO A 272 -21.76 11.50 -0.20
CA PRO A 272 -22.28 10.26 -0.74
C PRO A 272 -21.20 9.57 -1.57
N CYS A 273 -21.16 8.24 -1.47
CA CYS A 273 -20.43 7.37 -2.37
C CYS A 273 -20.62 7.85 -3.81
N ILE A 274 -19.52 8.22 -4.46
CA ILE A 274 -19.51 8.43 -5.91
C ILE A 274 -19.64 7.04 -6.52
N HIS A 275 -20.88 6.62 -6.79
CA HIS A 275 -21.14 5.53 -7.72
C HIS A 275 -20.55 5.93 -9.08
N ALA A 276 -19.64 5.09 -9.58
CA ALA A 276 -19.20 5.18 -10.97
C ALA A 276 -20.44 5.12 -11.89
N PRO A 277 -20.53 5.98 -12.93
CA PRO A 277 -21.67 5.96 -13.83
C PRO A 277 -21.69 4.64 -14.60
N ASN A 278 -22.78 3.93 -14.42
CA ASN A 278 -23.15 2.74 -15.16
C ASN A 278 -23.54 3.18 -16.58
N THR A 279 -22.60 3.17 -17.53
CA THR A 279 -22.93 3.39 -18.95
C THR A 279 -23.44 2.07 -19.54
N GLY A 280 -24.68 1.75 -19.22
CA GLY A 280 -25.51 0.89 -20.05
C GLY A 280 -25.98 1.68 -21.26
N HIS A 281 -25.58 1.27 -22.45
CA HIS A 281 -26.30 1.59 -23.68
C HIS A 281 -26.90 0.30 -24.22
N ASP A 282 -28.18 0.12 -23.90
CA ASP A 282 -29.12 -0.54 -24.79
C ASP A 282 -29.31 0.36 -26.02
N ARG A 283 -28.76 -0.09 -27.16
CA ARG A 283 -29.38 -0.16 -28.49
C ARG A 283 -28.37 -0.64 -29.53
#